data_AF-A0A2W6D2R0-F1
#
_entry.id   AF-A0A2W6D2R0-F1
#
_cell.length_a   1.000
_cell.length_b   1.000
_cell.length_c   1.000
_cell.angle_alpha   90.00
_cell.angle_beta   90.00
_cell.angle_gamma   90.00
#
_symmetry.space_group_name_H-M   'P 1'
#
loop_
_entity.id
_entity.type
_entity.pdbx_description
1 polymer ?
#
loop_
_entity_poly.entity_id
_entity_poly.type
_entity_poly.pdbx_seq_one_letter_code
_entity_poly.pdbx_strand_id
1 'polypeptide(L)' 'MLVVTTFDLPGWEIQRVCGEVFGLTVRSRNAFSQMGAGLKSMFGGELQGMTKNLIESRNEVMGRML' A
#
# COMPACT_ATOMS: atom_id res chain seq x y z
N MET A 1 0.56 2.95 17.67
CA MET A 1 1.63 1.94 17.55
C MET A 1 2.79 2.55 16.77
N LEU A 2 4.04 2.31 17.17
CA LEU A 2 5.21 2.83 16.46
C LEU A 2 5.54 1.87 15.31
N VAL A 3 5.56 2.40 14.09
CA VAL A 3 5.82 1.63 12.86
C VAL A 3 6.82 2.43 12.04
N VAL A 4 7.96 1.84 11.74
CA VAL A 4 9.04 2.49 11.02
C VAL A 4 9.54 1.57 9.92
N THR A 5 10.10 2.17 8.88
CA THR A 5 10.82 1.46 7.82
C THR A 5 12.32 1.38 8.10
N THR A 6 12.78 1.92 9.22
CA THR A 6 14.18 1.90 9.67
C THR A 6 14.46 0.65 10.48
N PHE A 7 15.74 0.24 10.54
CA PHE A 7 16.17 -0.91 11.33
C PHE A 7 16.37 -0.55 12.81
N ASP A 8 16.83 0.68 13.07
CA ASP A 8 17.07 1.22 14.40
C ASP A 8 16.10 2.38 14.72
N LEU A 9 15.89 2.59 16.03
CA LEU A 9 15.07 3.67 16.57
C LEU A 9 15.86 4.37 17.69
N PRO A 10 16.58 5.47 17.38
CA PRO A 10 17.33 6.21 18.39
C PRO A 10 16.45 6.63 19.57
N GLY A 11 16.95 6.40 20.80
CA GLY A 11 16.21 6.68 22.03
C GLY A 11 15.22 5.59 22.46
N TRP A 12 15.13 4.49 21.71
CA TRP A 12 14.31 3.32 22.04
C TRP A 12 15.16 2.05 22.14
N GLU A 13 14.79 1.15 23.03
CA GLU A 13 15.38 -0.19 23.16
C GLU A 13 14.35 -1.26 22.77
N ILE A 14 14.69 -2.12 21.80
CA ILE A 14 13.83 -3.22 21.36
C ILE A 14 13.95 -4.39 22.34
N GLN A 15 12.92 -4.62 23.16
CA GLN A 15 12.93 -5.70 24.16
C GLN A 15 12.63 -7.09 23.57
N ARG A 16 11.94 -7.16 22.42
CA ARG A 16 11.55 -8.42 21.77
C ARG A 16 11.26 -8.20 20.29
N VAL A 17 11.71 -9.13 19.45
CA VAL A 17 11.30 -9.24 18.05
C VAL A 17 10.28 -10.37 17.93
N CYS A 18 9.08 -10.07 17.42
CA CYS A 18 7.97 -11.03 17.32
C CYS A 18 7.96 -11.82 16.01
N GLY A 19 8.98 -11.64 15.16
CA GLY A 19 9.06 -12.21 13.83
C GLY A 19 8.62 -11.23 12.73
N GLU A 20 8.60 -11.73 11.51
CA GLU A 20 8.23 -10.97 10.32
C GLU A 20 6.70 -10.89 10.16
N VAL A 21 6.20 -9.74 9.71
CA VAL A 21 4.78 -9.51 9.48
C VAL A 21 4.59 -9.03 8.05
N PHE A 22 3.70 -9.69 7.32
CA PHE A 22 3.29 -9.31 5.97
C PHE A 22 1.79 -9.13 5.89
N GLY A 23 1.35 -8.16 5.09
CA GLY A 23 -0.03 -8.02 4.69
C GLY A 23 -0.13 -7.81 3.19
N LEU A 24 -1.14 -8.43 2.59
CA LEU A 24 -1.44 -8.33 1.16
C LEU A 24 -2.94 -8.15 1.00
N THR A 25 -3.33 -7.33 0.03
CA THR A 25 -4.71 -7.26 -0.45
C THR A 25 -4.73 -7.17 -1.97
N VAL A 26 -5.75 -7.76 -2.58
CA VAL A 26 -6.00 -7.70 -4.02
C VAL A 26 -7.39 -7.10 -4.20
N ARG A 27 -7.48 -6.03 -5.00
CA ARG A 27 -8.74 -5.37 -5.31
C ARG A 27 -9.03 -5.48 -6.81
N SER A 28 -10.13 -6.12 -7.16
CA SER A 28 -10.62 -6.16 -8.54
C SER A 28 -11.23 -4.81 -8.92
N ARG A 29 -11.06 -4.43 -10.19
CA ARG A 29 -11.75 -3.27 -10.77
C ARG A 29 -12.52 -3.64 -12.02
N ASN A 30 -13.61 -2.93 -12.24
CA ASN A 30 -14.48 -3.11 -13.40
C ASN A 30 -13.68 -2.88 -14.68
N ALA A 31 -13.91 -3.71 -15.71
CA ALA A 31 -13.17 -3.72 -16.97
C ALA A 31 -13.11 -2.34 -17.64
N PHE A 32 -14.19 -1.56 -17.59
CA PHE A 32 -14.24 -0.21 -18.15
C PHE A 32 -13.22 0.76 -17.53
N SER A 33 -13.04 0.70 -16.20
CA SER A 33 -12.05 1.53 -15.50
C SER A 33 -10.61 1.13 -15.82
N GLN A 34 -10.39 -0.17 -16.09
CA GLN A 34 -9.08 -0.69 -16.50
C GLN A 34 -8.75 -0.28 -17.94
N MET A 35 -9.72 -0.32 -18.85
CA MET A 35 -9.55 0.15 -20.23
C MET A 35 -9.27 1.65 -20.31
N GLY A 36 -10.03 2.47 -19.57
CA GLY A 36 -9.81 3.93 -19.52
C GLY A 36 -8.44 4.29 -18.94
N ALA A 37 -7.98 3.56 -17.93
CA ALA A 37 -6.63 3.71 -17.39
C ALA A 37 -5.56 3.27 -18.40
N GLY A 38 -5.82 2.21 -19.18
CA GLY A 38 -4.94 1.76 -20.27
C GLY A 38 -4.76 2.83 -21.33
N LEU A 39 -5.86 3.43 -21.82
CA LEU A 39 -5.79 4.55 -22.77
C LEU A 39 -5.02 5.74 -22.17
N LYS A 40 -5.36 6.16 -20.95
CA LYS A 40 -4.68 7.28 -20.29
C LYS A 40 -3.19 7.01 -20.06
N SER A 41 -2.79 5.77 -19.80
CA SER A 41 -1.38 5.40 -19.63
C SER A 41 -0.56 5.56 -20.91
N MET A 42 -1.18 5.40 -22.08
CA MET A 42 -0.53 5.61 -23.39
C MET A 42 -0.33 7.09 -23.70
N PHE A 43 -1.27 7.96 -23.30
CA PHE A 43 -1.18 9.41 -23.51
C PHE A 43 -0.42 10.14 -22.39
N GLY A 44 -0.12 9.45 -21.29
CA GLY A 44 0.60 9.99 -20.14
C GLY A 44 -0.27 10.76 -19.15
N GLY A 45 0.33 11.12 -18.01
CA GLY A 45 -0.32 11.82 -16.91
C GLY A 45 -0.78 10.91 -15.77
N GLU A 46 -1.23 11.52 -14.67
CA GLU A 46 -1.54 10.77 -13.45
C GLU A 46 -2.81 9.91 -13.59
N LEU A 47 -2.67 8.64 -13.25
CA LEU A 47 -3.77 7.68 -13.22
C LEU A 47 -4.46 7.76 -11.86
N GLN A 48 -5.11 8.89 -11.57
CA GLN A 48 -5.77 9.22 -10.29
C GLN A 48 -6.62 8.07 -9.73
N GLY A 49 -7.34 7.36 -10.60
CA GLY A 49 -8.06 6.16 -10.23
C GLY A 49 -7.12 5.11 -9.62
N MET A 50 -6.04 4.74 -10.30
CA MET A 50 -5.07 3.77 -9.76
C MET A 50 -4.36 4.28 -8.52
N THR A 51 -4.00 5.57 -8.45
CA THR A 51 -3.44 6.20 -7.25
C THR A 51 -4.36 5.98 -6.03
N LYS A 52 -5.65 6.32 -6.16
CA LYS A 52 -6.66 6.10 -5.11
C LYS A 52 -6.73 4.64 -4.68
N ASN A 53 -6.68 3.72 -5.64
CA ASN A 53 -6.73 2.29 -5.39
C ASN A 53 -5.54 1.79 -4.56
N LEU A 54 -4.34 2.25 -4.89
CA LEU A 54 -3.12 1.88 -4.17
C LEU A 54 -3.17 2.41 -2.73
N ILE A 55 -3.65 3.64 -2.53
CA ILE A 55 -3.83 4.23 -1.20
C ILE A 55 -4.82 3.42 -0.37
N GLU A 56 -5.99 3.07 -0.92
CA GLU A 56 -6.98 2.26 -0.22
C GLU A 56 -6.45 0.86 0.11
N SER A 57 -5.74 0.23 -0.84
CA SER A 57 -5.13 -1.09 -0.64
C SER A 57 -4.06 -1.04 0.46
N ARG A 58 -3.24 0.01 0.49
CA ARG A 58 -2.26 0.24 1.57
C ARG A 58 -2.96 0.36 2.91
N ASN A 59 -4.00 1.20 3.02
CA ASN A 59 -4.71 1.40 4.28
C ASN A 59 -5.36 0.11 4.81
N GLU A 60 -5.94 -0.70 3.93
CA GLU A 60 -6.50 -2.00 4.30
C GLU A 60 -5.43 -2.97 4.80
N VAL A 61 -4.29 -3.05 4.12
CA VAL A 61 -3.15 -3.87 4.54
C VAL A 61 -2.61 -3.43 5.89
N MET A 62 -2.43 -2.11 6.10
CA MET A 62 -2.01 -1.58 7.40
C MET A 62 -3.00 -1.97 8.49
N GLY A 63 -4.31 -1.90 8.24
CA GLY A 63 -5.33 -2.33 9.22
C GLY A 63 -5.32 -3.82 9.56
N ARG A 64 -4.70 -4.67 8.73
CA ARG A 64 -4.52 -6.12 9.00
C ARG A 64 -3.20 -6.44 9.70
N MET A 65 -2.17 -5.63 9.44
CA MET A 65 -0.82 -5.83 9.99
C MET A 65 -0.64 -5.22 11.38
N LEU A 66 -1.34 -4.12 11.65
CA LEU A 66 -1.21 -3.33 12.87
C LEU A 66 -2.26 -3.70 13.92
#